data_AF-A0A3M1K5L1-F1
#
_entry.id   AF-A0A3M1K5L1-F1
#
_cell.length_a   1.000
_cell.length_b   1.000
_cell.length_c   1.000
_cell.angle_alpha   90.00
_cell.angle_beta   90.00
_cell.angle_gamma   90.00
#
_symmetry.space_group_name_H-M   'P 1'
#
loop_
_entity.id
_entity.type
_entity.pdbx_description
1 polymer ?
#
loop_
_entity_poly.entity_id
_entity_poly.type
_entity_poly.pdbx_seq_one_letter_code
_entity_poly.pdbx_strand_id
1 'polypeptide(L)'
;MLDDETLIKVGQSFYIPPRPEVLVRIQEIAGQPEPDVNALVHAVTSDVALSAAVLKTLNSPAFGFRMRIDNIHQATMLLGIRKITALATGFLLRQAFKGKSTSISLEEFWK
;
A
#
# COMPACT_ATOMS: atom_id res chain seq x y z
N MET A 1 -18.54 -30.24 6.20
CA MET A 1 -17.18 -30.28 5.64
C MET A 1 -17.14 -29.11 4.70
N LEU A 2 -16.39 -28.04 5.02
CA LEU A 2 -16.33 -26.85 4.18
C LEU A 2 -15.50 -27.19 2.95
N ASP A 3 -16.09 -27.10 1.77
CA ASP A 3 -15.50 -27.56 0.51
C ASP A 3 -14.30 -26.67 0.14
N ASP A 4 -13.17 -27.26 -0.24
CA ASP A 4 -11.94 -26.53 -0.63
C ASP A 4 -12.19 -25.52 -1.77
N GLU A 5 -13.24 -25.74 -2.56
CA GLU A 5 -13.71 -24.83 -3.61
C GLU A 5 -14.29 -23.52 -3.07
N THR A 6 -14.90 -23.55 -1.87
CA THR A 6 -15.38 -22.34 -1.17
C THR A 6 -14.23 -21.52 -0.60
N LEU A 7 -13.14 -22.16 -0.18
CA LEU A 7 -11.94 -21.49 0.33
C LEU A 7 -11.22 -20.71 -0.78
N ILE A 8 -11.19 -21.24 -2.00
CA ILE A 8 -10.62 -20.54 -3.17
C ILE A 8 -11.46 -19.31 -3.56
N LYS A 9 -12.79 -19.37 -3.38
CA LYS A 9 -13.68 -18.22 -3.63
C LYS A 9 -13.60 -17.13 -2.55
N VAL A 10 -13.35 -17.49 -1.30
CA VAL A 10 -13.08 -16.52 -0.22
C VAL A 10 -11.69 -15.89 -0.35
N GLY A 11 -10.76 -16.57 -1.04
CA GLY A 11 -9.42 -16.08 -1.37
C GLY A 11 -9.36 -15.08 -2.53
N GLN A 12 -10.48 -14.81 -3.22
CA GLN A 12 -10.61 -13.66 -4.12
C GLN A 12 -10.60 -12.39 -3.26
N SER A 13 -9.38 -12.04 -2.88
CA SER A 13 -9.03 -10.95 -1.98
C SER A 13 -9.77 -9.71 -2.45
N PHE A 14 -10.73 -9.26 -1.66
CA PHE A 14 -11.45 -8.01 -1.89
C PHE A 14 -10.39 -6.92 -2.10
N TYR A 15 -10.24 -6.48 -3.34
CA TYR A 15 -9.11 -5.68 -3.76
C TYR A 15 -9.52 -4.22 -3.83
N ILE A 16 -9.08 -3.45 -2.85
CA ILE A 16 -9.32 -2.01 -2.79
C ILE A 16 -8.11 -1.34 -3.45
N PRO A 17 -8.28 -0.62 -4.57
CA PRO A 17 -7.19 0.18 -5.12
C PRO A 17 -6.94 1.40 -4.22
N PRO A 18 -5.73 1.98 -4.13
CA PRO A 18 -5.51 3.14 -3.31
C PRO A 18 -6.10 4.37 -3.98
N ARG A 19 -6.52 5.34 -3.16
CA ARG A 19 -7.09 6.61 -3.61
C ARG A 19 -6.07 7.34 -4.50
N PRO A 20 -6.42 7.71 -5.75
CA PRO A 20 -5.51 8.39 -6.67
C PRO A 20 -4.86 9.67 -6.10
N GLU A 21 -5.59 10.41 -5.27
CA GLU A 21 -5.14 11.65 -4.62
C GLU A 21 -3.98 11.42 -3.64
N VAL A 22 -3.98 10.29 -2.92
CA VAL A 22 -2.91 9.92 -1.99
C VAL A 22 -1.60 9.73 -2.74
N LEU A 23 -1.67 9.34 -4.01
CA LEU A 23 -0.52 9.04 -4.84
C LEU A 23 0.17 10.30 -5.32
N VAL A 24 -0.63 11.25 -5.81
CA VAL A 24 -0.18 12.59 -6.16
C VAL A 24 0.51 13.21 -4.96
N ARG A 25 -0.11 13.08 -3.77
CA ARG A 25 0.46 13.61 -2.54
C ARG A 25 1.80 12.98 -2.16
N ILE A 26 1.93 11.65 -2.29
CA ILE A 26 3.20 10.95 -2.02
C ILE A 26 4.30 11.39 -2.98
N GLN A 27 3.98 11.59 -4.26
CA GLN A 27 4.94 12.06 -5.26
C GLN A 27 5.38 13.51 -5.00
N GLU A 28 4.44 14.39 -4.65
CA GLU A 28 4.75 15.77 -4.26
C GLU A 28 5.70 15.83 -3.07
N ILE A 29 5.42 15.05 -2.01
CA ILE A 29 6.26 15.01 -0.81
C ILE A 29 7.65 14.49 -1.16
N ALA A 30 7.73 13.40 -1.92
CA ALA A 30 9.00 12.79 -2.29
C ALA A 30 9.85 13.65 -3.26
N GLY A 31 9.22 14.57 -3.99
CA GLY A 31 9.88 15.50 -4.91
C GLY A 31 10.47 16.75 -4.24
N GLN A 32 10.20 16.97 -2.95
CA GLN A 32 10.73 18.11 -2.22
C GLN A 32 12.24 17.98 -1.97
N PRO A 33 13.00 19.09 -1.95
CA PRO A 33 14.43 19.08 -1.63
C PRO A 33 14.71 18.54 -0.22
N GLU A 34 13.79 18.77 0.71
CA GLU A 34 13.78 18.19 2.05
C GLU A 34 12.40 17.57 2.33
N PRO A 35 12.21 16.28 2.02
CA PRO A 35 10.90 15.64 2.10
C PRO A 35 10.49 15.36 3.55
N ASP A 36 9.28 15.78 3.92
CA ASP A 36 8.72 15.56 5.26
C ASP A 36 8.28 14.10 5.46
N VAL A 37 8.98 13.41 6.37
CA VAL A 37 8.71 12.03 6.78
C VAL A 37 7.30 11.88 7.33
N ASN A 38 6.85 12.81 8.18
CA ASN A 38 5.54 12.73 8.82
C ASN A 38 4.42 12.92 7.80
N ALA A 39 4.60 13.85 6.86
CA ALA A 39 3.67 14.02 5.76
C ALA A 39 3.54 12.75 4.91
N LEU A 40 4.66 12.08 4.62
CA LEU A 40 4.65 10.81 3.87
C LEU A 40 3.91 9.71 4.65
N VAL A 41 4.22 9.56 5.94
CA VAL A 41 3.57 8.58 6.80
C VAL A 41 2.06 8.82 6.82
N HIS A 42 1.63 10.07 7.00
CA HIS A 42 0.21 10.44 6.96
C HIS A 42 -0.46 10.12 5.62
N ALA A 43 0.22 10.42 4.51
CA ALA A 43 -0.32 10.09 3.18
C ALA A 43 -0.49 8.58 3.03
N VAL A 44 0.51 7.77 3.40
CA VAL A 44 0.44 6.31 3.29
C VAL A 44 -0.63 5.72 4.22
N THR A 45 -0.72 6.20 5.47
CA THR A 45 -1.69 5.70 6.47
C THR A 45 -3.12 6.13 6.20
N SER A 46 -3.34 7.19 5.41
CA SER A 46 -4.68 7.62 4.97
C SER A 46 -5.36 6.62 4.02
N ASP A 47 -4.61 5.66 3.48
CA ASP A 47 -5.11 4.62 2.61
C ASP A 47 -4.78 3.22 3.16
N VAL A 48 -5.83 2.48 3.54
CA VAL A 48 -5.71 1.15 4.13
C VAL A 48 -5.09 0.15 3.16
N ALA A 49 -5.40 0.23 1.87
CA ALA A 49 -4.89 -0.69 0.87
C ALA A 49 -3.39 -0.47 0.61
N LEU A 50 -2.97 0.80 0.52
CA LEU A 50 -1.58 1.18 0.39
C LEU A 50 -0.78 0.79 1.63
N SER A 51 -1.31 1.08 2.83
CA SER A 51 -0.69 0.70 4.09
C SER A 51 -0.48 -0.81 4.20
N ALA A 52 -1.52 -1.60 3.92
CA ALA A 52 -1.44 -3.05 3.92
C ALA A 52 -0.43 -3.57 2.88
N ALA A 53 -0.40 -2.97 1.69
CA ALA A 53 0.55 -3.34 0.64
C ALA A 53 2.00 -3.05 1.02
N VAL A 54 2.27 -1.89 1.62
CA VAL A 54 3.59 -1.53 2.13
C VAL A 54 4.01 -2.51 3.22
N LEU A 55 3.21 -2.69 4.27
CA LEU A 55 3.53 -3.62 5.37
C LEU A 55 3.72 -5.05 4.89
N LYS A 56 2.87 -5.54 3.98
CA LYS A 56 3.00 -6.89 3.39
C LYS A 56 4.30 -7.04 2.60
N THR A 57 4.71 -6.00 1.88
CA THR A 57 5.95 -6.03 1.11
C THR A 57 7.16 -6.01 2.02
N LEU A 58 7.14 -5.21 3.09
CA LEU A 58 8.23 -5.14 4.06
C LEU A 58 8.40 -6.43 4.85
N ASN A 59 7.29 -7.07 5.25
CA ASN A 59 7.32 -8.36 5.91
C ASN A 59 7.59 -9.54 4.96
N SER A 60 7.87 -9.28 3.69
CA SER A 60 8.21 -10.35 2.75
C SER A 60 9.64 -10.86 2.99
N PRO A 61 9.92 -12.15 2.71
CA PRO A 61 11.27 -12.71 2.86
C PRO A 61 12.34 -11.94 2.07
N ALA A 62 11.94 -11.25 1.00
CA ALA A 62 12.83 -10.47 0.14
C ALA A 62 13.50 -9.28 0.86
N PHE A 63 12.86 -8.73 1.90
CA PHE A 63 13.42 -7.61 2.69
C PHE A 63 14.28 -8.08 3.87
N GLY A 64 14.18 -9.36 4.26
CA GLY A 64 15.07 -9.97 5.25
C GLY A 64 14.96 -9.43 6.68
N PHE A 65 13.86 -8.75 7.03
CA PHE A 65 13.65 -8.28 8.40
C PHE A 65 13.45 -9.47 9.35
N ARG A 66 14.25 -9.52 10.43
CA ARG A 66 14.12 -10.53 11.50
C ARG A 66 12.88 -10.31 12.37
N MET A 67 12.30 -9.12 12.31
CA MET A 67 11.14 -8.71 13.09
C MET A 67 10.01 -8.28 12.16
N ARG A 68 8.77 -8.52 12.59
CA ARG A 68 7.58 -8.06 11.89
C ARG A 68 7.45 -6.55 12.04
N ILE A 69 7.27 -5.85 10.92
CA ILE A 69 6.94 -4.43 10.89
C ILE A 69 5.42 -4.29 10.84
N ASP A 70 4.85 -3.59 11.81
CA ASP A 70 3.41 -3.31 11.94
C ASP A 70 3.08 -1.80 11.86
N ASN A 71 4.11 -0.94 11.90
CA ASN A 71 3.97 0.51 11.90
C ASN A 71 4.68 1.16 10.70
N ILE A 72 3.93 1.92 9.90
CA ILE A 72 4.44 2.67 8.74
C ILE A 72 5.45 3.75 9.14
N HIS A 73 5.27 4.40 10.29
CA HIS A 73 6.23 5.38 10.80
C HIS A 73 7.58 4.70 11.09
N GLN A 74 7.56 3.57 11.80
CA GLN A 74 8.77 2.78 12.07
C GLN A 74 9.40 2.26 10.77
N ALA A 75 8.59 1.80 9.82
CA ALA A 75 9.04 1.42 8.49
C ALA A 75 9.78 2.56 7.78
N THR A 76 9.21 3.77 7.82
CA THR A 76 9.77 4.94 7.15
C THR A 76 11.08 5.37 7.81
N MET A 77 11.18 5.29 9.14
CA MET A 77 12.43 5.52 9.87
C MET A 77 13.52 4.50 9.54
N LEU A 78 13.16 3.22 9.33
CA LEU A 78 14.10 2.13 9.06
C LEU A 78 14.59 2.09 7.61
N LEU A 79 13.70 2.38 6.66
CA LEU A 79 13.95 2.24 5.22
C LEU A 79 14.26 3.58 4.53
N GLY A 80 13.85 4.68 5.14
CA GLY A 80 13.88 6.01 4.56
C GLY A 80 12.76 6.24 3.53
N ILE A 81 12.49 7.53 3.29
CA ILE A 81 11.44 8.03 2.38
C ILE A 81 11.56 7.41 1.00
N ARG A 82 12.76 7.38 0.42
CA ARG A 82 12.99 6.90 -0.95
C ARG A 82 12.48 5.47 -1.19
N LYS A 83 12.70 4.56 -0.23
CA LYS A 83 12.25 3.17 -0.36
C LYS A 83 10.73 3.05 -0.21
N ILE A 84 10.14 3.79 0.72
CA ILE A 84 8.68 3.83 0.89
C ILE A 84 8.00 4.39 -0.36
N THR A 85 8.51 5.49 -0.93
CA THR A 85 8.01 6.05 -2.19
C THR A 85 8.14 5.05 -3.34
N ALA A 86 9.29 4.37 -3.48
CA ALA A 86 9.47 3.37 -4.53
C ALA A 86 8.50 2.18 -4.39
N LEU A 87 8.22 1.74 -3.16
CA LEU A 87 7.25 0.69 -2.88
C LEU A 87 5.82 1.13 -3.20
N ALA A 88 5.45 2.33 -2.78
CA ALA A 88 4.16 2.93 -3.11
C ALA A 88 4.00 3.00 -4.63
N THR A 89 4.95 3.61 -5.34
CA THR A 89 4.95 3.70 -6.81
C THR A 89 4.87 2.34 -7.49
N GLY A 90 5.65 1.35 -7.04
CA GLY A 90 5.63 0.00 -7.59
C GLY A 90 4.29 -0.73 -7.38
N PHE A 91 3.64 -0.50 -6.24
CA PHE A 91 2.30 -1.02 -5.98
C PHE A 91 1.27 -0.43 -6.95
N LEU A 92 1.35 0.87 -7.22
CA LEU A 92 0.46 1.56 -8.15
C LEU A 92 0.67 1.15 -9.59
N LEU A 93 1.92 0.99 -9.99
CA LEU A 93 2.24 0.52 -11.32
C LEU A 93 1.62 -0.86 -11.55
N ARG A 94 1.77 -1.78 -10.59
CA ARG A 94 1.12 -3.10 -10.64
C ARG A 94 -0.41 -3.00 -10.69
N GLN A 95 -1.01 -1.96 -10.13
CA GLN A 95 -2.45 -1.72 -10.22
C GLN A 95 -2.90 -1.21 -11.58
N ALA A 96 -2.21 -0.22 -12.12
CA ALA A 96 -2.50 0.29 -13.45
C ALA A 96 -2.48 -0.84 -14.50
N PHE A 97 -1.58 -1.82 -14.30
CA PHE A 97 -1.50 -3.01 -15.15
C PHE A 97 -2.49 -4.14 -14.83
N LYS A 98 -3.16 -4.14 -13.67
CA LYS A 98 -4.06 -5.24 -13.26
C LYS A 98 -5.47 -5.17 -13.85
N GLY A 99 -5.83 -4.09 -14.56
CA GLY A 99 -7.09 -3.99 -15.28
C GLY A 99 -8.33 -3.84 -14.36
N LYS A 100 -9.30 -3.04 -14.81
CA LYS A 100 -10.56 -2.76 -14.10
C LYS A 100 -11.34 -4.06 -13.88
N SER A 101 -11.45 -4.53 -12.64
CA SER A 101 -12.39 -5.57 -12.24
C SER A 101 -12.84 -5.35 -10.80
N THR A 102 -13.52 -4.22 -10.55
CA THR A 102 -14.24 -4.00 -9.30
C THR A 102 -15.61 -3.43 -9.61
N SER A 103 -16.66 -4.21 -9.37
CA SER A 103 -18.08 -3.84 -9.57
C SER A 103 -18.65 -2.93 -8.47
N ILE A 104 -17.80 -2.21 -7.72
CA ILE A 104 -18.18 -1.44 -6.53
C ILE A 104 -17.87 0.04 -6.77
N SER A 105 -18.79 0.93 -6.36
CA SER A 105 -18.54 2.38 -6.35
C SER A 105 -17.48 2.68 -5.31
N LEU A 106 -16.28 2.89 -5.81
CA LEU A 106 -15.07 2.99 -5.04
C LEU A 106 -14.97 4.36 -4.31
N GLU A 107 -15.60 5.42 -4.84
CA GLU A 107 -15.69 6.74 -4.18
C GLU A 107 -16.44 6.71 -2.83
N GLU A 108 -17.47 5.87 -2.68
CA GLU A 108 -18.20 5.72 -1.41
C GLU A 108 -17.42 4.89 -0.38
N PHE A 109 -16.50 4.03 -0.80
CA PHE A 109 -15.62 3.27 0.09
C PHE A 109 -14.55 4.16 0.76
N TRP A 110 -14.19 5.28 0.11
CA TRP A 110 -13.16 6.21 0.53
C TRP A 110 -13.68 7.51 1.17
N LYS A 111 -14.98 7.62 1.46
CA LYS A 111 -15.43 8.61 2.45
C LYS A 111 -14.96 8.20 3.84
#